data_AF-A0A1G7Z4Q8-F1
#
_entry.id   AF-A0A1G7Z4Q8-F1
#
_cell.length_a   1.000
_cell.length_b   1.000
_cell.length_c   1.000
_cell.angle_alpha   90.00
_cell.angle_beta   90.00
_cell.angle_gamma   90.00
#
_symmetry.space_group_name_H-M   'P 1'
#
loop_
_entity.id
_entity.type
_entity.pdbx_description
1 polymer ?
#
loop_
_entity_poly.entity_id
_entity_poly.type
_entity_poly.pdbx_seq_one_letter_code
_entity_poly.pdbx_strand_id
1 'polypeptide(L)'
;MKSEEELLELLKNEGFYSYRVHTTETEITHTLQLTSMEDLLDFSCKHKIDTMFYSYNLIDKDVLSITDETTSQLKLGEDELLILQEKFDEYNDRLSEVDYSKPVALNVYCIYQGVIFFIQEEDYWFLEQGFGMPETVCIELATENFEDILKEKEKRKQNINEGRKDLRQQILNDEEFHRCTNQELRRQFANKMFRSNSVKQQLFYSEKEGLYDISINSFVEDIWREYKSSLKKHL
;
A
#
# COMPACT_ATOMS: atom_id res chain seq x y z
N MET A 1 -11.72 39.67 17.31
CA MET A 1 -10.30 39.36 17.06
C MET A 1 -9.74 40.54 16.31
N LYS A 2 -8.56 41.07 16.69
CA LYS A 2 -7.88 42.09 15.89
C LYS A 2 -7.50 41.50 14.53
N SER A 3 -7.54 42.28 13.46
CA SER A 3 -6.90 41.87 12.21
C SER A 3 -5.37 41.76 12.41
N GLU A 4 -4.69 41.06 11.50
CA GLU A 4 -3.22 40.96 11.52
C GLU A 4 -2.59 42.37 11.49
N GLU A 5 -3.11 43.27 10.65
CA GLU A 5 -2.68 44.66 10.56
C GLU A 5 -2.88 45.43 11.88
N GLU A 6 -4.05 45.30 12.52
CA GLU A 6 -4.34 45.94 13.81
C GLU A 6 -3.47 45.41 14.96
N LEU A 7 -3.02 44.16 14.87
CA LEU A 7 -2.11 43.55 15.84
C LEU A 7 -0.67 44.02 15.61
N LEU A 8 -0.20 43.98 14.37
CA LEU A 8 1.16 44.41 14.00
C LEU A 8 1.36 45.90 14.29
N GLU A 9 0.38 46.75 14.01
CA GLU A 9 0.45 48.18 14.30
C GLU A 9 0.49 48.45 15.81
N LEU A 10 -0.32 47.73 16.59
CA LEU A 10 -0.29 47.82 18.05
C LEU A 10 1.08 47.40 18.62
N LEU A 11 1.58 46.22 18.23
CA LEU A 11 2.86 45.71 18.72
C LEU A 11 4.02 46.64 18.32
N LYS A 12 3.99 47.15 17.09
CA LYS A 12 4.97 48.14 16.61
C LYS A 12 4.93 49.44 17.43
N ASN A 13 3.74 49.96 17.74
CA ASN A 13 3.60 51.18 18.55
C ASN A 13 4.14 51.02 19.98
N GLU A 14 4.08 49.81 20.52
CA GLU A 14 4.64 49.45 21.83
C GLU A 14 6.12 49.04 21.77
N GLY A 15 6.77 49.14 20.60
CA GLY A 15 8.18 48.82 20.42
C GLY A 15 8.50 47.33 20.33
N PHE A 16 7.51 46.46 20.15
CA PHE A 16 7.70 45.03 19.93
C PHE A 16 7.96 44.71 18.46
N TYR A 17 8.92 43.82 18.24
CA TYR A 17 9.06 43.13 16.97
C TYR A 17 8.12 41.92 16.94
N SER A 18 7.49 41.71 15.80
CA SER A 18 6.52 40.65 15.60
C SER A 18 6.97 39.79 14.45
N TYR A 19 6.89 38.47 14.63
CA TYR A 19 7.19 37.49 13.61
C TYR A 19 6.00 36.56 13.49
N ARG A 20 5.63 36.25 12.25
CA ARG A 20 4.57 35.28 12.00
C ARG A 20 5.13 33.88 12.20
N VAL A 21 4.49 33.13 13.07
CA VAL A 21 4.85 31.74 13.39
C VAL A 21 3.73 30.79 13.02
N HIS A 22 4.10 29.59 12.57
CA HIS A 22 3.18 28.47 12.44
C HIS A 22 3.53 27.43 13.50
N THR A 23 2.53 26.96 14.25
CA THR A 23 2.70 25.89 15.23
C THR A 23 2.40 24.56 14.56
N THR A 24 3.36 23.64 14.55
CA THR A 24 3.12 22.25 14.20
C THR A 24 2.49 21.56 15.42
N GLU A 25 1.25 21.09 15.29
CA GLU A 25 0.38 20.69 16.42
C GLU A 25 0.77 19.38 17.15
N THR A 26 1.91 18.74 16.87
CA THR A 26 2.04 17.32 17.18
C THR A 26 2.99 16.89 18.29
N GLU A 27 3.94 17.69 18.78
CA GLU A 27 4.79 17.26 19.91
C GLU A 27 5.18 18.41 20.84
N ILE A 28 5.57 18.09 22.08
CA ILE A 28 6.04 19.00 23.15
C ILE A 28 7.44 19.53 22.78
N THR A 29 7.62 19.98 21.56
CA THR A 29 8.85 20.62 21.10
C THR A 29 8.65 22.11 21.27
N HIS A 30 9.56 22.75 21.99
CA HIS A 30 9.60 24.21 22.11
C HIS A 30 10.10 24.76 20.77
N THR A 31 9.30 24.62 19.70
CA THR A 31 9.67 24.92 18.31
C THR A 31 8.70 25.93 17.73
N LEU A 32 9.23 26.95 17.05
CA LEU A 32 8.47 27.95 16.32
C LEU A 32 8.98 28.01 14.88
N GLN A 33 8.10 27.70 13.94
CA GLN A 33 8.42 27.79 12.52
C GLN A 33 8.19 29.23 12.04
N LEU A 34 9.25 29.85 11.52
CA LEU A 34 9.19 31.14 10.85
C LEU A 34 8.76 30.97 9.39
N THR A 35 8.26 32.05 8.79
CA THR A 35 7.65 31.99 7.46
C THR A 35 8.68 32.06 6.34
N SER A 36 9.83 32.71 6.57
CA SER A 36 10.86 32.93 5.56
C SER A 36 12.26 32.91 6.15
N MET A 37 13.26 32.65 5.30
CA MET A 37 14.68 32.76 5.67
C MET A 37 15.02 34.18 6.16
N GLU A 38 14.43 35.20 5.53
CA GLU A 38 14.60 36.60 5.91
C GLU A 38 14.12 36.86 7.34
N ASP A 39 12.99 36.27 7.76
CA ASP A 39 12.50 36.40 9.14
C ASP A 39 13.47 35.77 10.14
N LEU A 40 14.04 34.60 9.81
CA LEU A 40 15.01 33.91 10.66
C LEU A 40 16.31 34.72 10.80
N LEU A 41 16.79 35.28 9.69
CA LEU A 41 17.99 36.13 9.68
C LEU A 41 17.76 37.44 10.45
N ASP A 42 16.61 38.10 10.27
CA ASP A 42 16.27 39.33 10.99
C ASP A 42 16.13 39.09 12.50
N PHE A 43 15.40 38.04 12.89
CA PHE A 43 15.28 37.61 14.28
C PHE A 43 16.67 37.38 14.90
N SER A 44 17.51 36.62 14.21
CA SER A 44 18.84 36.25 14.70
C SER A 44 19.78 37.44 14.83
N CYS A 45 19.78 38.35 13.85
CA CYS A 45 20.58 39.58 13.90
C CYS A 45 20.18 40.47 15.08
N LYS A 46 18.88 40.65 15.33
CA LYS A 46 18.38 41.49 16.43
C LYS A 46 18.70 40.90 17.81
N HIS A 47 18.62 39.58 17.94
CA HIS A 47 18.91 38.88 19.18
C HIS A 47 20.39 38.51 19.36
N LYS A 48 21.26 38.97 18.44
CA LYS A 48 22.71 38.69 18.43
C LYS A 48 23.01 37.19 18.49
N ILE A 49 22.21 36.41 17.77
CA ILE A 49 22.41 34.99 17.58
C ILE A 49 23.39 34.84 16.42
N ASP A 50 24.61 34.43 16.73
CA ASP A 50 25.70 34.24 15.77
C ASP A 50 25.88 32.77 15.36
N THR A 51 25.08 31.87 15.94
CA THR A 51 25.12 30.44 15.71
C THR A 51 23.83 29.97 15.05
N MET A 52 23.98 29.38 13.87
CA MET A 52 22.92 28.72 13.12
C MET A 52 23.24 27.25 12.96
N PHE A 53 22.22 26.42 13.05
CA PHE A 53 22.29 25.01 12.72
C PHE A 53 21.49 24.80 11.43
N TYR A 54 21.97 23.89 10.59
CA TYR A 54 21.26 23.54 9.37
C TYR A 54 21.43 22.06 9.07
N SER A 55 20.46 21.51 8.35
CA SER A 55 20.52 20.15 7.84
C SER A 55 19.81 20.07 6.50
N TYR A 56 20.44 19.40 5.56
CA TYR A 56 19.81 19.01 4.31
C TYR A 56 19.19 17.62 4.48
N ASN A 57 17.95 17.48 4.06
CA ASN A 57 17.31 16.18 3.90
C ASN A 57 17.49 15.77 2.45
N LEU A 58 18.19 14.67 2.25
CA LEU A 58 18.28 14.00 0.96
C LEU A 58 17.36 12.79 0.99
N ILE A 59 16.81 12.45 -0.16
CA ILE A 59 16.20 11.15 -0.39
C ILE A 59 17.15 10.33 -1.25
N ASP A 60 17.03 9.02 -1.15
CA ASP A 60 17.72 8.08 -2.01
C ASP A 60 16.73 7.32 -2.90
N LYS A 61 17.28 6.39 -3.67
CA LYS A 61 16.50 5.52 -4.55
C LYS A 61 15.50 4.68 -3.76
N ASP A 62 15.83 4.24 -2.57
CA ASP A 62 15.00 3.31 -1.80
C ASP A 62 13.69 3.99 -1.36
N VAL A 63 13.74 5.27 -1.01
CA VAL A 63 12.54 6.08 -0.67
C VAL A 63 11.55 6.19 -1.82
N LEU A 64 12.03 6.22 -3.07
CA LEU A 64 11.18 6.33 -4.25
C LEU A 64 10.86 4.99 -4.90
N SER A 65 11.52 3.90 -4.49
CA SER A 65 11.35 2.60 -5.14
C SER A 65 10.02 1.95 -4.77
N ILE A 66 9.38 1.34 -5.75
CA ILE A 66 8.25 0.43 -5.53
C ILE A 66 8.80 -0.88 -4.98
N THR A 67 8.40 -1.23 -3.76
CA THR A 67 8.83 -2.45 -3.07
C THR A 67 7.68 -3.43 -2.88
N ASP A 68 8.00 -4.65 -2.45
CA ASP A 68 6.99 -5.64 -2.04
C ASP A 68 6.07 -5.11 -0.93
N GLU A 69 6.59 -4.27 -0.03
CA GLU A 69 5.79 -3.63 1.01
C GLU A 69 4.75 -2.69 0.39
N THR A 70 5.18 -1.85 -0.57
CA THR A 70 4.29 -0.93 -1.29
C THR A 70 3.22 -1.68 -2.08
N THR A 71 3.62 -2.71 -2.84
CA THR A 71 2.68 -3.47 -3.68
C THR A 71 1.70 -4.30 -2.86
N SER A 72 2.07 -4.74 -1.65
CA SER A 72 1.17 -5.46 -0.75
C SER A 72 -0.07 -4.65 -0.37
N GLN A 73 0.01 -3.31 -0.39
CA GLN A 73 -1.09 -2.41 -0.06
C GLN A 73 -2.20 -2.45 -1.13
N LEU A 74 -1.89 -2.85 -2.37
CA LEU A 74 -2.86 -2.97 -3.46
C LEU A 74 -3.85 -4.13 -3.27
N LYS A 75 -3.53 -5.09 -2.38
CA LYS A 75 -4.37 -6.28 -2.10
C LYS A 75 -4.76 -7.04 -3.38
N LEU A 76 -3.82 -7.12 -4.31
CA LEU A 76 -3.94 -7.92 -5.53
C LEU A 76 -3.39 -9.33 -5.29
N GLY A 77 -3.93 -10.33 -6.01
CA GLY A 77 -3.35 -11.66 -6.03
C GLY A 77 -2.10 -11.70 -6.90
N GLU A 78 -1.37 -12.82 -6.87
CA GLU A 78 -0.09 -12.95 -7.58
C GLU A 78 -0.25 -12.80 -9.09
N ASP A 79 -1.26 -13.44 -9.69
CA ASP A 79 -1.53 -13.34 -11.13
C ASP A 79 -1.82 -11.91 -11.57
N GLU A 80 -2.55 -11.15 -10.75
CA GLU A 80 -2.85 -9.74 -11.04
C GLU A 80 -1.64 -8.83 -10.84
N LEU A 81 -0.77 -9.13 -9.86
CA LEU A 81 0.48 -8.40 -9.64
C LEU A 81 1.47 -8.61 -10.79
N LEU A 82 1.51 -9.81 -11.39
CA LEU A 82 2.38 -10.09 -12.55
C LEU A 82 2.10 -9.16 -13.74
N ILE A 83 0.87 -8.68 -13.90
CA ILE A 83 0.50 -7.70 -14.94
C ILE A 83 1.19 -6.35 -14.70
N LEU A 84 1.40 -6.00 -13.43
CA LEU A 84 2.00 -4.73 -13.02
C LEU A 84 3.51 -4.83 -12.81
N GLN A 85 4.04 -6.05 -12.66
CA GLN A 85 5.45 -6.27 -12.31
C GLN A 85 6.40 -5.60 -13.31
N GLU A 86 6.17 -5.79 -14.61
CA GLU A 86 6.99 -5.16 -15.66
C GLU A 86 6.97 -3.63 -15.54
N LYS A 87 5.83 -3.04 -15.18
CA LYS A 87 5.70 -1.58 -15.00
C LYS A 87 6.39 -1.07 -13.74
N PHE A 88 6.34 -1.85 -12.66
CA PHE A 88 7.06 -1.54 -11.43
C PHE A 88 8.57 -1.60 -11.66
N ASP A 89 9.04 -2.62 -12.38
CA ASP A 89 10.44 -2.79 -12.74
C ASP A 89 10.91 -1.65 -13.64
N GLU A 90 10.14 -1.29 -14.68
CA GLU A 90 10.44 -0.14 -15.56
C GLU A 90 10.53 1.18 -14.78
N TYR A 91 9.61 1.42 -13.84
CA TYR A 91 9.64 2.60 -12.98
C TYR A 91 10.91 2.61 -12.09
N ASN A 92 11.22 1.48 -11.44
CA ASN A 92 12.38 1.33 -10.56
C ASN A 92 13.72 1.42 -11.32
N ASP A 93 13.74 1.02 -12.59
CA ASP A 93 14.91 1.15 -13.46
C ASP A 93 15.17 2.61 -13.79
N ARG A 94 14.14 3.40 -14.10
CA ARG A 94 14.25 4.84 -14.36
C ARG A 94 14.80 5.62 -13.16
N LEU A 95 14.56 5.16 -11.93
CA LEU A 95 15.15 5.75 -10.73
C LEU A 95 16.69 5.68 -10.71
N SER A 96 17.31 4.76 -11.45
CA SER A 96 18.78 4.68 -11.52
C SER A 96 19.42 5.88 -12.23
N GLU A 97 18.65 6.63 -13.02
CA GLU A 97 19.12 7.80 -13.77
C GLU A 97 18.97 9.11 -12.98
N VAL A 98 18.38 9.04 -11.80
CA VAL A 98 18.04 10.20 -10.97
C VAL A 98 19.26 10.71 -10.20
N ASP A 99 19.44 12.03 -10.17
CA ASP A 99 20.45 12.69 -9.35
C ASP A 99 19.93 12.94 -7.92
N TYR A 100 20.29 12.02 -7.01
CA TYR A 100 19.96 12.09 -5.59
C TYR A 100 20.86 13.03 -4.78
N SER A 101 21.84 13.70 -5.40
CA SER A 101 22.68 14.67 -4.68
C SER A 101 21.94 15.95 -4.31
N LYS A 102 20.78 16.20 -4.95
CA LYS A 102 19.95 17.36 -4.68
C LYS A 102 19.06 17.11 -3.44
N PRO A 103 19.10 17.99 -2.42
CA PRO A 103 18.25 17.85 -1.24
C PRO A 103 16.79 18.11 -1.59
N VAL A 104 15.89 17.42 -0.88
CA VAL A 104 14.44 17.67 -0.94
C VAL A 104 13.96 18.65 0.12
N ALA A 105 14.77 18.87 1.16
CA ALA A 105 14.49 19.91 2.12
C ALA A 105 15.78 20.50 2.72
N LEU A 106 15.72 21.78 3.06
CA LEU A 106 16.67 22.49 3.88
C LEU A 106 15.97 22.93 5.16
N ASN A 107 16.49 22.48 6.30
CA ASN A 107 16.09 22.99 7.61
C ASN A 107 17.20 23.91 8.13
N VAL A 108 16.84 25.12 8.54
CA VAL A 108 17.76 26.04 9.23
C VAL A 108 17.10 26.48 10.53
N TYR A 109 17.86 26.44 11.63
CA TYR A 109 17.33 26.75 12.94
C TYR A 109 18.36 27.40 13.87
N CYS A 110 17.83 28.14 14.82
CA CYS A 110 18.58 28.71 15.93
C CYS A 110 17.85 28.45 17.26
N ILE A 111 18.59 28.54 18.36
CA ILE A 111 18.04 28.37 19.70
C ILE A 111 18.07 29.71 20.43
N TYR A 112 16.90 30.17 20.89
CA TYR A 112 16.77 31.37 21.69
C TYR A 112 15.89 31.12 22.90
N GLN A 113 16.45 31.34 24.10
CA GLN A 113 15.75 31.15 25.39
C GLN A 113 15.09 29.77 25.56
N GLY A 114 15.74 28.71 25.04
CA GLY A 114 15.22 27.34 25.11
C GLY A 114 14.16 26.99 24.06
N VAL A 115 13.88 27.91 23.12
CA VAL A 115 12.97 27.70 21.99
C VAL A 115 13.79 27.60 20.70
N ILE A 116 13.46 26.61 19.87
CA ILE A 116 14.02 26.42 18.53
C ILE A 116 13.19 27.24 17.56
N PHE A 117 13.80 28.22 16.91
CA PHE A 117 13.21 28.93 15.78
C PHE A 117 13.76 28.32 14.51
N PHE A 118 12.90 27.92 13.58
CA PHE A 118 13.35 27.25 12.36
C PHE A 118 12.57 27.68 11.12
N ILE A 119 13.19 27.49 9.96
CA ILE A 119 12.55 27.51 8.65
C ILE A 119 12.80 26.17 7.99
N GLN A 120 11.88 25.77 7.13
CA GLN A 120 11.99 24.60 6.29
C GLN A 120 11.64 25.01 4.86
N GLU A 121 12.60 24.82 3.95
CA GLU A 121 12.39 24.96 2.51
C GLU A 121 12.33 23.57 1.90
N GLU A 122 11.34 23.31 1.06
CA GLU A 122 11.13 22.01 0.42
C GLU A 122 11.24 22.15 -1.11
N ASP A 123 11.89 21.18 -1.75
CA ASP A 123 12.06 21.10 -3.20
C ASP A 123 11.83 19.65 -3.62
N TYR A 124 10.58 19.33 -3.96
CA TYR A 124 10.16 18.02 -4.45
C TYR A 124 10.54 17.80 -5.91
N TRP A 125 11.82 18.01 -6.24
CA TRP A 125 12.37 17.97 -7.60
C TRP A 125 12.03 16.69 -8.38
N PHE A 126 11.82 15.57 -7.68
CA PHE A 126 11.50 14.29 -8.30
C PHE A 126 10.11 14.30 -8.95
N LEU A 127 9.17 15.12 -8.44
CA LEU A 127 7.85 15.31 -9.06
C LEU A 127 7.97 15.95 -10.45
N GLU A 128 8.84 16.95 -10.59
CA GLU A 128 9.08 17.63 -11.88
C GLU A 128 9.75 16.70 -12.92
N GLN A 129 10.48 15.69 -12.44
CA GLN A 129 11.08 14.64 -13.27
C GLN A 129 10.10 13.49 -13.60
N GLY A 130 8.84 13.59 -13.12
CA GLY A 130 7.79 12.61 -13.38
C GLY A 130 7.88 11.36 -12.49
N PHE A 131 8.52 11.46 -11.33
CA PHE A 131 8.45 10.45 -10.28
C PHE A 131 7.44 10.87 -9.22
N GLY A 132 6.85 9.90 -8.53
CA GLY A 132 5.98 10.14 -7.38
C GLY A 132 6.41 9.31 -6.18
N MET A 133 5.71 9.48 -5.06
CA MET A 133 5.85 8.57 -3.93
C MET A 133 5.39 7.16 -4.33
N PRO A 134 6.06 6.09 -3.87
CA PRO A 134 5.78 4.72 -4.28
C PRO A 134 4.30 4.33 -4.18
N GLU A 135 3.63 4.72 -3.08
CA GLU A 135 2.22 4.39 -2.84
C GLU A 135 1.31 5.01 -3.90
N THR A 136 1.56 6.27 -4.24
CA THR A 136 0.80 7.00 -5.27
C THR A 136 1.02 6.37 -6.64
N VAL A 137 2.28 6.11 -7.00
CA VAL A 137 2.64 5.51 -8.29
C VAL A 137 2.05 4.10 -8.43
N CYS A 138 2.11 3.28 -7.38
CA CYS A 138 1.49 1.96 -7.37
C CYS A 138 -0.02 2.02 -7.66
N ILE A 139 -0.73 2.96 -7.03
CA ILE A 139 -2.18 3.14 -7.24
C ILE A 139 -2.47 3.63 -8.66
N GLU A 140 -1.68 4.57 -9.18
CA GLU A 140 -1.81 5.08 -10.54
C GLU A 140 -1.61 3.96 -11.56
N LEU A 141 -0.51 3.21 -11.47
CA LEU A 141 -0.24 2.07 -12.34
C LEU A 141 -1.32 0.99 -12.25
N ALA A 142 -1.82 0.68 -11.04
CA ALA A 142 -2.93 -0.26 -10.89
C ALA A 142 -4.23 0.27 -11.54
N THR A 143 -4.47 1.57 -11.48
CA THR A 143 -5.65 2.23 -12.06
C THR A 143 -5.58 2.25 -13.58
N GLU A 144 -4.43 2.56 -14.15
CA GLU A 144 -4.20 2.56 -15.60
C GLU A 144 -4.37 1.17 -16.23
N ASN A 145 -4.10 0.11 -15.46
CA ASN A 145 -4.19 -1.28 -15.90
C ASN A 145 -5.41 -2.01 -15.34
N PHE A 146 -6.39 -1.26 -14.84
CA PHE A 146 -7.54 -1.83 -14.15
C PHE A 146 -8.32 -2.82 -15.01
N GLU A 147 -8.47 -2.55 -16.31
CA GLU A 147 -9.16 -3.47 -17.22
C GLU A 147 -8.46 -4.81 -17.38
N ASP A 148 -7.13 -4.82 -17.46
CA ASP A 148 -6.37 -6.06 -17.63
C ASP A 148 -6.32 -6.86 -16.33
N ILE A 149 -6.24 -6.17 -15.18
CA ILE A 149 -6.43 -6.78 -13.86
C ILE A 149 -7.82 -7.44 -13.76
N LEU A 150 -8.88 -6.78 -14.23
CA LEU A 150 -10.22 -7.36 -14.24
C LEU A 150 -10.34 -8.58 -15.16
N LYS A 151 -9.72 -8.53 -16.35
CA LYS A 151 -9.71 -9.67 -17.28
C LYS A 151 -9.01 -10.88 -16.66
N GLU A 152 -7.87 -10.69 -16.00
CA GLU A 152 -7.15 -11.79 -15.38
C GLU A 152 -7.91 -12.35 -14.17
N LYS A 153 -8.56 -11.51 -13.36
CA LYS A 153 -9.47 -11.96 -12.29
C LYS A 153 -10.59 -12.85 -12.83
N GLU A 154 -11.22 -12.44 -13.93
CA GLU A 154 -12.31 -13.22 -14.51
C GLU A 154 -11.82 -14.51 -15.15
N LYS A 155 -10.67 -14.48 -15.85
CA LYS A 155 -10.01 -15.67 -16.40
C LYS A 155 -9.64 -16.67 -15.30
N ARG A 156 -9.08 -16.20 -14.18
CA ARG A 156 -8.78 -17.03 -13.02
C ARG A 156 -10.04 -17.69 -12.46
N LYS A 157 -11.12 -16.94 -12.30
CA LYS A 157 -12.41 -17.46 -11.86
C LYS A 157 -12.98 -18.50 -12.81
N GLN A 158 -12.86 -18.30 -14.12
CA GLN A 158 -13.25 -19.27 -15.13
C GLN A 158 -12.43 -20.55 -15.02
N ASN A 159 -11.11 -20.44 -14.94
CA ASN A 159 -10.19 -21.58 -14.76
C ASN A 159 -10.52 -22.40 -13.49
N ILE A 160 -10.81 -21.72 -12.37
CA ILE A 160 -11.21 -22.39 -11.13
C ILE A 160 -12.52 -23.14 -11.32
N ASN A 161 -13.52 -22.53 -11.95
CA ASN A 161 -14.83 -23.15 -12.20
C ASN A 161 -14.73 -24.37 -13.12
N GLU A 162 -13.92 -24.27 -14.19
CA GLU A 162 -13.65 -25.38 -15.10
C GLU A 162 -12.91 -26.51 -14.39
N GLY A 163 -11.83 -26.19 -13.66
CA GLY A 163 -11.10 -27.18 -12.87
C GLY A 163 -11.97 -27.89 -11.83
N ARG A 164 -12.90 -27.17 -11.19
CA ARG A 164 -13.89 -27.77 -10.28
C ARG A 164 -14.90 -28.64 -11.01
N LYS A 165 -15.33 -28.28 -12.23
CA LYS A 165 -16.23 -29.10 -13.04
C LYS A 165 -15.57 -30.43 -13.43
N ASP A 166 -14.31 -30.38 -13.84
CA ASP A 166 -13.54 -31.58 -14.17
C ASP A 166 -13.30 -32.45 -12.93
N LEU A 167 -12.97 -31.83 -11.81
CA LEU A 167 -12.80 -32.51 -10.54
C LEU A 167 -14.10 -33.17 -10.05
N ARG A 168 -15.25 -32.50 -10.24
CA ARG A 168 -16.58 -33.08 -9.96
C ARG A 168 -16.77 -34.36 -10.77
N GLN A 169 -16.47 -34.34 -12.07
CA GLN A 169 -16.60 -35.53 -12.91
C GLN A 169 -15.66 -36.65 -12.49
N GLN A 170 -14.43 -36.32 -12.08
CA GLN A 170 -13.50 -37.31 -11.51
C GLN A 170 -14.06 -37.99 -10.27
N ILE A 171 -14.61 -37.22 -9.32
CA ILE A 171 -15.19 -37.75 -8.08
C ILE A 171 -16.42 -38.63 -8.38
N LEU A 172 -17.30 -38.20 -9.30
CA LEU A 172 -18.48 -38.98 -9.69
C LEU A 172 -18.13 -40.30 -10.37
N ASN A 173 -16.95 -40.41 -10.98
CA ASN A 173 -16.48 -41.63 -11.62
C ASN A 173 -15.64 -42.53 -10.69
N ASP A 174 -15.39 -42.10 -9.44
CA ASP A 174 -14.56 -42.82 -8.49
C ASP A 174 -15.40 -43.85 -7.69
N GLU A 175 -15.06 -45.13 -7.82
CA GLU A 175 -15.75 -46.22 -7.10
C GLU A 175 -15.57 -46.13 -5.57
N GLU A 176 -14.44 -45.60 -5.08
CA GLU A 176 -14.20 -45.41 -3.64
C GLU A 176 -15.18 -44.36 -3.09
N PHE A 177 -15.46 -43.31 -3.87
CA PHE A 177 -16.45 -42.30 -3.53
C PHE A 177 -17.86 -42.88 -3.41
N HIS A 178 -18.28 -43.78 -4.33
CA HIS A 178 -19.60 -44.40 -4.28
C HIS A 178 -19.83 -45.25 -3.01
N ARG A 179 -18.75 -45.77 -2.41
CA ARG A 179 -18.79 -46.54 -1.16
C ARG A 179 -18.90 -45.66 0.09
N CYS A 180 -18.72 -44.35 -0.03
CA CYS A 180 -18.74 -43.41 1.09
C CYS A 180 -20.16 -43.00 1.51
N THR A 181 -20.90 -43.94 2.11
CA THR A 181 -22.34 -43.77 2.41
C THR A 181 -22.66 -42.78 3.53
N ASN A 182 -21.72 -42.51 4.44
CA ASN A 182 -21.88 -41.53 5.53
C ASN A 182 -20.87 -40.38 5.42
N GLN A 183 -21.13 -39.30 6.15
CA GLN A 183 -20.37 -38.06 6.08
C GLN A 183 -18.90 -38.24 6.49
N GLU A 184 -18.61 -39.09 7.47
CA GLU A 184 -17.24 -39.32 7.93
C GLU A 184 -16.39 -39.99 6.85
N LEU A 185 -16.95 -40.99 6.15
CA LEU A 185 -16.27 -41.63 5.02
C LEU A 185 -15.98 -40.65 3.89
N ARG A 186 -16.92 -39.74 3.60
CA ARG A 186 -16.74 -38.70 2.58
C ARG A 186 -15.68 -37.68 2.97
N ARG A 187 -15.60 -37.31 4.26
CA ARG A 187 -14.53 -36.47 4.80
C ARG A 187 -13.17 -37.16 4.68
N GLN A 188 -13.09 -38.45 4.96
CA GLN A 188 -11.86 -39.23 4.79
C GLN A 188 -11.44 -39.33 3.33
N PHE A 189 -12.39 -39.57 2.42
CA PHE A 189 -12.16 -39.54 0.98
C PHE A 189 -11.62 -38.18 0.53
N ALA A 190 -12.25 -37.08 0.95
CA ALA A 190 -11.78 -35.73 0.67
C ALA A 190 -10.34 -35.53 1.20
N ASN A 191 -10.07 -35.86 2.46
CA ASN A 191 -8.72 -35.75 2.99
C ASN A 191 -7.71 -36.57 2.16
N LYS A 192 -8.04 -37.80 1.77
CA LYS A 192 -7.15 -38.63 0.95
C LYS A 192 -6.90 -38.02 -0.44
N MET A 193 -7.94 -37.53 -1.10
CA MET A 193 -7.87 -37.01 -2.47
C MET A 193 -7.14 -35.66 -2.56
N PHE A 194 -7.31 -34.81 -1.55
CA PHE A 194 -6.83 -33.43 -1.57
C PHE A 194 -5.54 -33.24 -0.80
N ARG A 195 -5.27 -33.96 0.30
CA ARG A 195 -4.14 -33.66 1.22
C ARG A 195 -2.76 -33.68 0.57
N SER A 196 -2.55 -34.50 -0.45
CA SER A 196 -1.27 -34.61 -1.18
C SER A 196 -1.31 -34.03 -2.59
N ASN A 197 -2.40 -33.34 -2.98
CA ASN A 197 -2.56 -32.80 -4.32
C ASN A 197 -2.77 -31.28 -4.26
N SER A 198 -1.66 -30.54 -4.29
CA SER A 198 -1.66 -29.07 -4.22
C SER A 198 -2.48 -28.44 -5.35
N VAL A 199 -2.42 -28.99 -6.56
CA VAL A 199 -3.19 -28.49 -7.72
C VAL A 199 -4.69 -28.57 -7.46
N LYS A 200 -5.18 -29.67 -6.89
CA LYS A 200 -6.60 -29.80 -6.52
C LYS A 200 -6.98 -28.89 -5.35
N GLN A 201 -6.06 -28.63 -4.42
CA GLN A 201 -6.28 -27.70 -3.32
C GLN A 201 -6.39 -26.25 -3.80
N GLN A 202 -5.58 -25.85 -4.78
CA GLN A 202 -5.60 -24.50 -5.38
C GLN A 202 -6.95 -24.16 -6.05
N LEU A 203 -7.83 -25.13 -6.30
CA LEU A 203 -9.20 -24.86 -6.75
C LEU A 203 -10.10 -24.33 -5.63
N PHE A 204 -9.70 -24.43 -4.35
CA PHE A 204 -10.51 -24.08 -3.18
C PHE A 204 -9.87 -23.03 -2.28
N TYR A 205 -8.57 -22.77 -2.44
CA TYR A 205 -7.81 -21.81 -1.64
C TYR A 205 -7.08 -20.81 -2.54
N SER A 206 -7.13 -19.52 -2.18
CA SER A 206 -6.19 -18.53 -2.70
C SER A 206 -5.03 -18.35 -1.71
N GLU A 207 -3.84 -18.03 -2.22
CA GLU A 207 -2.60 -17.91 -1.42
C GLU A 207 -2.65 -16.79 -0.38
N LYS A 208 -3.52 -15.79 -0.55
CA LYS A 208 -3.60 -14.61 0.34
C LYS A 208 -4.96 -14.37 1.00
N GLU A 209 -6.05 -15.03 0.57
CA GLU A 209 -7.41 -14.73 1.07
C GLU A 209 -8.12 -15.94 1.71
N GLY A 210 -7.48 -17.10 1.80
CA GLY A 210 -8.10 -18.30 2.37
C GLY A 210 -9.08 -18.96 1.39
N LEU A 211 -10.20 -19.46 1.89
CA LEU A 211 -11.20 -20.18 1.08
C LEU A 211 -11.85 -19.23 0.06
N TYR A 212 -11.86 -19.60 -1.23
CA TYR A 212 -12.52 -18.81 -2.27
C TYR A 212 -14.00 -18.53 -1.94
N ASP A 213 -14.81 -19.60 -1.88
CA ASP A 213 -16.28 -19.52 -1.83
C ASP A 213 -16.92 -20.81 -1.29
N ILE A 214 -16.30 -21.97 -1.55
CA ILE A 214 -16.77 -23.28 -1.09
C ILE A 214 -15.64 -24.08 -0.43
N SER A 215 -15.94 -24.74 0.69
CA SER A 215 -15.00 -25.68 1.31
C SER A 215 -14.95 -27.00 0.54
N ILE A 216 -13.78 -27.66 0.56
CA ILE A 216 -13.60 -29.00 -0.03
C ILE A 216 -14.69 -29.97 0.47
N ASN A 217 -14.97 -29.97 1.77
CA ASN A 217 -15.97 -30.86 2.35
C ASN A 217 -17.38 -30.55 1.85
N SER A 218 -17.76 -29.26 1.78
CA SER A 218 -19.05 -28.84 1.23
C SER A 218 -19.20 -29.27 -0.23
N PHE A 219 -18.14 -29.07 -1.02
CA PHE A 219 -18.11 -29.47 -2.43
C PHE A 219 -18.32 -30.98 -2.60
N VAL A 220 -17.65 -31.81 -1.80
CA VAL A 220 -17.81 -33.28 -1.84
C VAL A 220 -19.21 -33.71 -1.38
N GLU A 221 -19.78 -33.07 -0.35
CA GLU A 221 -21.16 -33.36 0.09
C GLU A 221 -22.19 -33.00 -0.98
N ASP A 222 -22.00 -31.90 -1.71
CA ASP A 222 -22.90 -31.51 -2.79
C ASP A 222 -22.86 -32.50 -3.95
N ILE A 223 -21.67 -33.00 -4.30
CA ILE A 223 -21.53 -34.09 -5.29
C ILE A 223 -22.26 -35.36 -4.81
N TRP A 224 -22.15 -35.69 -3.53
CA TRP A 224 -22.85 -36.86 -2.98
C TRP A 224 -24.37 -36.71 -3.03
N ARG A 225 -24.90 -35.52 -2.77
CA ARG A 225 -26.35 -35.23 -2.90
C ARG A 225 -26.82 -35.40 -4.34
N GLU A 226 -26.02 -34.95 -5.31
CA GLU A 226 -26.30 -35.13 -6.73
C GLU A 226 -26.32 -36.62 -7.12
N TYR A 227 -25.29 -37.37 -6.74
CA TYR A 227 -25.20 -38.81 -6.97
C TYR A 227 -26.38 -39.58 -6.35
N LYS A 228 -26.73 -39.28 -5.09
CA LYS A 228 -27.87 -39.93 -4.43
C LYS A 228 -29.20 -39.60 -5.13
N SER A 229 -29.33 -38.40 -5.70
CA SER A 229 -30.52 -37.97 -6.42
C SER A 229 -30.63 -38.63 -7.80
N SER A 230 -29.51 -38.88 -8.48
CA SER A 230 -29.52 -39.61 -9.76
C SER A 230 -29.89 -41.08 -9.57
N LEU A 231 -29.42 -41.74 -8.51
CA LEU A 231 -29.83 -43.10 -8.16
C LEU A 231 -31.34 -43.23 -7.93
N LYS A 232 -31.98 -42.22 -7.32
CA LYS A 232 -33.44 -42.19 -7.09
C LYS A 232 -34.27 -41.96 -8.36
N LYS A 233 -33.68 -41.43 -9.43
CA LYS A 233 -34.36 -41.22 -10.72
C LYS A 233 -34.29 -42.45 -11.63
N HIS A 234 -33.40 -43.40 -11.32
CA HIS A 234 -33.22 -44.65 -12.06
C HIS A 234 -33.84 -45.87 -11.37
N LEU A 235 -34.52 -45.66 -10.24
CA LEU A 235 -35.37 -46.61 -9.52
C LEU A 235 -36.84 -46.29 -9.80
#